data_AF-A0A2S7TH28-F1
#
_entry.id   AF-A0A2S7TH28-F1
#
_cell.length_a   1.000
_cell.length_b   1.000
_cell.length_c   1.000
_cell.angle_alpha   90.00
_cell.angle_beta   90.00
_cell.angle_gamma   90.00
#
_symmetry.space_group_name_H-M   'P 1'
#
loop_
_entity.id
_entity.type
_entity.pdbx_description
1 polymer ?
#
loop_
_entity_poly.entity_id
_entity_poly.type
_entity_poly.pdbx_seq_one_letter_code
_entity_poly.pdbx_strand_id
1 'polypeptide(L)'
;MIKSKIVLIALSCILINCKTKEEDYKDKDKLCQLILQSYEDDQKYRQMLDDPFFEILDSIITAEGLSNKKYAAFPEEKQLAYGRIARSIANKRERNFTEKQEDSLMQLQKLLDIENTEFLIDIIKKRGFPSDLTNCVGPQFPAMTLRHAPEQYWEEIEPLITKEYKAGRMDEGQFKMVLNHINGREDFKLTKEKVNKLSSQ
;
A
#
# COMPACT_ATOMS: atom_id res chain seq x y z
N MET A 1 38.08 -9.73 -61.90
CA MET A 1 36.70 -10.26 -61.80
C MET A 1 36.18 -10.07 -60.38
N ILE A 2 35.16 -9.21 -60.19
CA ILE A 2 33.91 -9.48 -59.45
C ILE A 2 34.09 -9.95 -57.98
N LYS A 3 33.78 -9.23 -56.88
CA LYS A 3 32.82 -8.14 -56.57
C LYS A 3 33.31 -7.35 -55.35
N SER A 4 33.31 -6.02 -55.41
CA SER A 4 33.25 -5.18 -54.20
C SER A 4 31.86 -5.32 -53.59
N LYS A 5 31.78 -5.83 -52.36
CA LYS A 5 30.56 -5.73 -51.56
C LYS A 5 30.53 -4.33 -50.95
N ILE A 6 29.65 -3.49 -51.49
CA ILE A 6 29.22 -2.25 -50.86
C ILE A 6 28.46 -2.65 -49.60
N VAL A 7 29.08 -2.47 -48.43
CA VAL A 7 28.39 -2.52 -47.14
C VAL A 7 27.67 -1.19 -47.02
N LEU A 8 26.41 -1.14 -47.48
CA LEU A 8 25.56 0.02 -47.29
C LEU A 8 25.16 0.06 -45.81
N ILE A 9 25.59 1.13 -45.15
CA ILE A 9 25.25 1.51 -43.79
C ILE A 9 23.72 1.63 -43.70
N ALA A 10 23.08 0.67 -43.04
CA ALA A 10 21.71 0.75 -42.56
C ALA A 10 21.74 0.82 -41.03
N LEU A 11 22.35 1.87 -40.49
CA LEU A 11 22.22 2.31 -39.10
C LEU A 11 21.57 3.68 -39.11
N SER A 12 20.31 3.71 -39.53
CA SER A 12 19.45 4.88 -39.40
C SER A 12 18.06 4.41 -39.01
N CYS A 13 17.56 5.02 -37.93
CA CYS A 13 16.17 4.97 -37.45
C CYS A 13 15.72 3.76 -36.61
N ILE A 14 16.43 3.47 -35.52
CA ILE A 14 15.74 3.06 -34.27
C ILE A 14 16.22 3.94 -33.12
N LEU A 15 16.15 5.27 -33.32
CA LEU A 15 15.88 6.17 -32.20
C LEU A 15 14.36 6.15 -32.02
N ILE A 16 13.83 5.04 -31.48
CA ILE A 16 12.52 5.09 -30.83
C ILE A 16 12.77 5.97 -29.61
N ASN A 17 12.48 7.25 -29.82
CA ASN A 17 12.28 8.24 -28.81
C ASN A 17 11.19 7.69 -27.88
N CYS A 18 11.56 6.91 -26.86
CA CYS A 18 10.71 6.67 -25.69
C CYS A 18 10.58 8.00 -24.94
N LYS A 19 9.92 8.98 -25.57
CA LYS A 19 9.18 9.98 -24.82
C LYS A 19 7.99 9.20 -24.26
N THR A 20 8.18 8.60 -23.09
CA THR A 20 7.05 8.30 -22.21
C THR A 20 6.24 9.58 -22.17
N LYS A 21 5.02 9.57 -22.72
CA LYS A 21 4.12 10.71 -22.57
C LYS A 21 4.01 10.93 -21.08
N GLU A 22 4.37 12.12 -20.63
CA GLU A 22 4.18 12.51 -19.24
C GLU A 22 2.69 12.40 -18.95
N GLU A 23 2.32 11.42 -18.13
CA GLU A 23 0.94 11.21 -17.73
C GLU A 23 0.58 12.30 -16.72
N ASP A 24 -0.42 13.12 -17.05
CA ASP A 24 -0.95 14.18 -16.18
C ASP A 24 -2.09 13.69 -15.28
N TYR A 25 -2.42 12.41 -15.42
CA TYR A 25 -3.47 11.70 -14.69
C TYR A 25 -4.84 12.36 -14.79
N LYS A 26 -5.16 13.12 -15.83
CA LYS A 26 -6.49 13.79 -15.93
C LYS A 26 -7.65 12.84 -16.21
N ASP A 27 -7.38 11.75 -16.92
CA ASP A 27 -8.39 10.71 -17.19
C ASP A 27 -8.70 9.96 -15.89
N LYS A 28 -9.90 10.19 -15.35
CA LYS A 28 -10.33 9.62 -14.07
C LYS A 28 -10.54 8.11 -14.13
N ASP A 29 -11.03 7.59 -15.25
CA ASP A 29 -11.31 6.16 -15.39
C ASP A 29 -10.00 5.39 -15.54
N LYS A 30 -9.07 5.92 -16.33
CA LYS A 30 -7.72 5.34 -16.42
C LYS A 30 -6.99 5.41 -15.07
N LEU A 31 -7.00 6.56 -14.40
CA LEU A 31 -6.38 6.70 -13.08
C LEU A 31 -7.00 5.75 -12.05
N CYS A 32 -8.32 5.55 -12.11
CA CYS A 32 -9.03 4.58 -11.30
C CYS A 32 -8.45 3.16 -11.45
N GLN A 33 -8.29 2.71 -12.69
CA GLN A 33 -7.74 1.39 -12.98
C GLN A 33 -6.29 1.24 -12.49
N LEU A 34 -5.47 2.29 -12.64
CA LEU A 34 -4.10 2.27 -12.17
C LEU A 34 -4.00 2.21 -10.64
N ILE A 35 -4.84 2.96 -9.93
CA ILE A 35 -4.89 2.91 -8.45
C ILE A 35 -5.43 1.56 -7.96
N LEU A 36 -6.42 0.99 -8.65
CA LEU A 36 -6.92 -0.35 -8.33
C LEU A 36 -5.82 -1.40 -8.50
N GLN A 37 -5.10 -1.37 -9.62
CA GLN A 37 -3.96 -2.26 -9.86
C GLN A 37 -2.88 -2.10 -8.78
N SER A 38 -2.56 -0.86 -8.43
CA SER A 38 -1.59 -0.56 -7.36
C SER A 38 -2.02 -1.14 -6.01
N TYR A 39 -3.31 -1.09 -5.68
CA TYR A 39 -3.85 -1.72 -4.48
C TYR A 39 -3.80 -3.25 -4.53
N GLU A 40 -4.14 -3.86 -5.67
CA GLU A 40 -4.05 -5.31 -5.85
C GLU A 40 -2.62 -5.80 -5.69
N ASP A 41 -1.64 -5.08 -6.26
CA ASP A 41 -0.22 -5.38 -6.12
C ASP A 41 0.29 -5.17 -4.68
N ASP A 42 -0.22 -4.14 -3.97
CA ASP A 42 0.05 -3.93 -2.54
C ASP A 42 -0.44 -5.11 -1.68
N GLN A 43 -1.48 -5.84 -2.08
CA GLN A 43 -2.03 -6.94 -1.30
C GLN A 43 -1.59 -8.34 -1.79
N LYS A 44 -1.03 -8.43 -3.00
CA LYS A 44 -0.81 -9.68 -3.74
C LYS A 44 -0.14 -10.80 -2.94
N TYR A 45 1.09 -10.59 -2.48
CA TYR A 45 1.82 -11.63 -1.76
C TYR A 45 1.45 -11.67 -0.28
N ARG A 46 1.00 -10.55 0.30
CA ARG A 46 0.49 -10.49 1.67
C ARG A 46 -0.69 -11.43 1.89
N GLN A 47 -1.64 -11.46 0.96
CA GLN A 47 -2.79 -12.36 1.02
C GLN A 47 -2.42 -13.83 0.83
N MET A 48 -1.38 -14.12 0.05
CA MET A 48 -0.86 -15.49 -0.09
C MET A 48 -0.23 -16.00 1.21
N LEU A 49 0.32 -15.08 2.01
CA LEU A 49 1.01 -15.35 3.26
C LEU A 49 0.10 -15.15 4.49
N ASP A 50 -1.22 -15.06 4.30
CA ASP A 50 -2.14 -14.72 5.37
C ASP A 50 -2.13 -15.77 6.49
N ASP A 51 -2.11 -15.28 7.73
CA ASP A 51 -2.05 -16.11 8.92
C ASP A 51 -3.46 -16.62 9.25
N PRO A 52 -3.70 -17.94 9.31
CA PRO A 52 -5.02 -18.50 9.58
C PRO A 52 -5.55 -18.15 10.98
N PHE A 53 -4.73 -17.54 11.85
CA PHE A 53 -5.10 -17.12 13.19
C PHE A 53 -6.43 -16.38 13.26
N PHE A 54 -6.66 -15.37 12.40
CA PHE A 54 -7.89 -14.56 12.48
C PHE A 54 -9.12 -15.33 12.01
N GLU A 55 -9.00 -16.12 10.94
CA GLU A 55 -10.05 -17.05 10.48
C GLU A 55 -10.46 -18.02 11.60
N ILE A 56 -9.47 -18.58 12.29
CA ILE A 56 -9.67 -19.51 13.40
C ILE A 56 -10.30 -18.80 14.60
N LEU A 57 -9.80 -17.61 14.96
CA LEU A 57 -10.31 -16.83 16.08
C LEU A 57 -11.79 -16.49 15.86
N ASP A 58 -12.14 -16.00 14.66
CA ASP A 58 -13.52 -15.69 14.28
C ASP A 58 -14.42 -16.94 14.31
N SER A 59 -13.89 -18.08 13.89
CA SER A 59 -14.60 -19.37 13.96
C SER A 59 -14.89 -19.78 15.40
N ILE A 60 -13.93 -19.62 16.33
CA ILE A 60 -14.13 -19.91 17.76
C ILE A 60 -15.18 -18.97 18.35
N ILE A 61 -15.06 -17.66 18.10
CA ILE A 61 -16.01 -16.64 18.59
C ILE A 61 -17.43 -16.97 18.10
N THR A 62 -17.56 -17.31 16.82
CA THR A 62 -18.85 -17.65 16.19
C THR A 62 -19.44 -18.93 16.76
N ALA A 63 -18.62 -19.97 16.98
CA ALA A 63 -19.07 -21.23 17.57
C ALA A 63 -19.60 -21.06 19.01
N GLU A 64 -19.13 -20.05 19.73
CA GLU A 64 -19.64 -19.68 21.05
C GLU A 64 -20.88 -18.75 21.01
N GLY A 65 -21.40 -18.45 19.81
CA GLY A 65 -22.55 -17.56 19.63
C GLY A 65 -22.25 -16.11 20.01
N LEU A 66 -20.98 -15.69 19.93
CA LEU A 66 -20.54 -14.33 20.19
C LEU A 66 -20.47 -13.52 18.90
N SER A 67 -20.74 -12.22 19.00
CA SER A 67 -20.43 -11.27 17.92
C SER A 67 -19.07 -10.62 18.17
N ASN A 68 -18.42 -10.11 17.11
CA ASN A 68 -17.14 -9.40 17.23
C ASN A 68 -17.22 -8.21 18.20
N LYS A 69 -18.36 -7.49 18.22
CA LYS A 69 -18.60 -6.40 19.17
C LYS A 69 -18.63 -6.89 20.63
N LYS A 70 -19.23 -8.05 20.88
CA LYS A 70 -19.30 -8.64 22.22
C LYS A 70 -17.94 -9.16 22.66
N TYR A 71 -17.19 -9.79 21.74
CA TYR A 71 -15.83 -10.22 21.97
C TYR A 71 -14.90 -9.04 22.31
N ALA A 72 -14.94 -7.97 21.51
CA ALA A 72 -14.12 -6.77 21.72
C ALA A 72 -14.41 -6.04 23.05
N ALA A 73 -15.59 -6.27 23.64
CA ALA A 73 -15.97 -5.73 24.94
C ALA A 73 -15.46 -6.57 26.12
N PHE A 74 -14.86 -7.74 25.88
CA PHE A 74 -14.26 -8.54 26.96
C PHE A 74 -13.00 -7.88 27.53
N PRO A 75 -12.66 -8.15 28.80
CA PRO A 75 -11.34 -7.80 29.33
C PRO A 75 -10.23 -8.41 28.49
N GLU A 76 -9.10 -7.72 28.40
CA GLU A 76 -7.93 -8.14 27.61
C GLU A 76 -7.50 -9.58 27.93
N GLU A 77 -7.44 -9.94 29.22
CA GLU A 77 -7.09 -11.29 29.65
C GLU A 77 -7.96 -12.37 28.98
N LYS A 78 -9.26 -12.10 28.86
CA LYS A 78 -10.20 -13.01 28.23
C LYS A 78 -10.00 -13.05 26.72
N GLN A 79 -9.80 -11.91 26.06
CA GLN A 79 -9.46 -11.87 24.63
C GLN A 79 -8.19 -12.67 24.33
N LEU A 80 -7.15 -12.50 25.15
CA LEU A 80 -5.89 -13.25 25.05
C LEU A 80 -6.09 -14.75 25.26
N ALA A 81 -7.07 -15.19 26.07
CA ALA A 81 -7.38 -16.60 26.21
C ALA A 81 -7.89 -17.21 24.90
N TYR A 82 -8.82 -16.55 24.20
CA TYR A 82 -9.24 -16.99 22.85
C TYR A 82 -8.08 -16.95 21.87
N GLY A 83 -7.27 -15.88 21.90
CA GLY A 83 -6.09 -15.75 21.07
C GLY A 83 -5.10 -16.91 21.26
N ARG A 84 -4.83 -17.32 22.50
CA ARG A 84 -3.95 -18.47 22.77
C ARG A 84 -4.50 -19.78 22.17
N ILE A 85 -5.81 -20.00 22.23
CA ILE A 85 -6.46 -21.17 21.62
C ILE A 85 -6.32 -21.10 20.10
N ALA A 86 -6.70 -19.96 19.48
CA ALA A 86 -6.60 -19.75 18.04
C ALA A 86 -5.17 -19.95 17.53
N ARG A 87 -4.18 -19.40 18.24
CA ARG A 87 -2.75 -19.56 17.92
C ARG A 87 -2.29 -21.02 18.01
N SER A 88 -2.73 -21.76 19.02
CA SER A 88 -2.39 -23.18 19.18
C SER A 88 -2.92 -24.03 18.01
N ILE A 89 -4.10 -23.68 17.48
CA ILE A 89 -4.68 -24.35 16.31
C ILE A 89 -3.96 -23.90 15.03
N ALA A 90 -3.73 -22.59 14.86
CA ALA A 90 -3.03 -22.03 13.71
C ALA A 90 -1.65 -22.67 13.50
N ASN A 91 -0.89 -22.83 14.58
CA ASN A 91 0.45 -23.43 14.54
C ASN A 91 0.46 -24.92 14.16
N LYS A 92 -0.68 -25.62 14.22
CA LYS A 92 -0.81 -27.01 13.78
C LYS A 92 -1.23 -27.13 12.31
N ARG A 93 -1.69 -26.04 11.70
CA ARG A 93 -2.07 -26.04 10.28
C ARG A 93 -0.80 -26.19 9.44
N GLU A 94 -0.89 -27.02 8.42
CA GLU A 94 0.20 -27.14 7.46
C GLU A 94 0.42 -25.77 6.79
N ARG A 95 1.68 -25.32 6.76
CA ARG A 95 2.04 -24.09 6.07
C ARG A 95 2.02 -24.36 4.57
N ASN A 96 1.39 -23.47 3.82
CA ASN A 96 1.38 -23.55 2.36
C ASN A 96 2.79 -23.30 1.76
N PHE A 97 3.67 -22.65 2.52
CA PHE A 97 4.99 -22.23 2.09
C PHE A 97 6.05 -22.59 3.15
N THR A 98 7.24 -22.92 2.66
CA THR A 98 8.45 -22.97 3.50
C THR A 98 8.91 -21.55 3.84
N GLU A 99 9.66 -21.38 4.93
CA GLU A 99 10.21 -20.07 5.33
C GLU A 99 10.97 -19.37 4.18
N LYS A 100 11.78 -20.13 3.42
CA LYS A 100 12.50 -19.59 2.26
C LYS A 100 11.56 -19.08 1.16
N GLN A 101 10.42 -19.74 0.95
CA GLN A 101 9.42 -19.28 -0.03
C GLN A 101 8.72 -18.02 0.47
N GLU A 102 8.36 -17.96 1.76
CA GLU A 102 7.79 -16.76 2.36
C GLU A 102 8.75 -15.56 2.26
N ASP A 103 10.03 -15.76 2.59
CA ASP A 103 11.07 -14.74 2.43
C ASP A 103 11.16 -14.25 0.98
N SER A 104 11.11 -15.17 0.01
CA SER A 104 11.16 -14.83 -1.41
C SER A 104 9.94 -14.02 -1.85
N LEU A 105 8.74 -14.41 -1.41
CA LEU A 105 7.49 -13.69 -1.67
C LEU A 105 7.50 -12.30 -1.03
N MET A 106 8.06 -12.17 0.18
CA MET A 106 8.21 -10.87 0.84
C MET A 106 9.21 -9.96 0.15
N GLN A 107 10.28 -10.50 -0.46
CA GLN A 107 11.17 -9.69 -1.30
C GLN A 107 10.46 -9.18 -2.56
N LEU A 108 9.63 -10.02 -3.19
CA LEU A 108 8.80 -9.58 -4.32
C LEU A 108 7.77 -8.52 -3.89
N GLN A 109 7.18 -8.67 -2.69
CA GLN A 109 6.26 -7.67 -2.15
C GLN A 109 6.94 -6.31 -1.95
N LYS A 110 8.19 -6.28 -1.47
CA LYS A 110 8.94 -5.02 -1.31
C LYS A 110 9.16 -4.30 -2.63
N LEU A 111 9.36 -5.04 -3.74
CA LEU A 111 9.49 -4.43 -5.06
C LEU A 111 8.18 -3.77 -5.50
N LEU A 112 7.04 -4.42 -5.23
CA LEU A 112 5.72 -3.84 -5.49
C LEU A 112 5.46 -2.62 -4.59
N ASP A 113 5.84 -2.68 -3.32
CA ASP A 113 5.70 -1.54 -2.39
C ASP A 113 6.49 -0.32 -2.88
N ILE A 114 7.70 -0.54 -3.42
CA ILE A 114 8.53 0.51 -4.04
C ILE A 114 7.81 1.11 -5.25
N GLU A 115 7.43 0.28 -6.23
CA GLU A 115 6.80 0.72 -7.48
C GLU A 115 5.50 1.50 -7.21
N ASN A 116 4.66 0.97 -6.31
CA ASN A 116 3.41 1.59 -5.92
C ASN A 116 3.61 2.91 -5.17
N THR A 117 4.64 3.00 -4.33
CA THR A 117 4.98 4.23 -3.61
C THR A 117 5.43 5.33 -4.59
N GLU A 118 6.34 5.00 -5.51
CA GLU A 118 6.82 5.93 -6.53
C GLU A 118 5.67 6.42 -7.42
N PHE A 119 4.79 5.50 -7.82
CA PHE A 119 3.60 5.81 -8.59
C PHE A 119 2.67 6.81 -7.87
N LEU A 120 2.36 6.58 -6.60
CA LEU A 120 1.49 7.47 -5.83
C LEU A 120 2.15 8.84 -5.55
N ILE A 121 3.46 8.87 -5.29
CA ILE A 121 4.21 10.12 -5.16
C ILE A 121 4.10 10.94 -6.45
N ASP A 122 4.27 10.33 -7.62
CA ASP A 122 4.15 11.00 -8.92
C ASP A 122 2.73 11.55 -9.15
N ILE A 123 1.69 10.77 -8.83
CA ILE A 123 0.29 11.24 -8.89
C ILE A 123 0.09 12.46 -7.99
N ILE A 124 0.50 12.37 -6.72
CA ILE A 124 0.28 13.44 -5.75
C ILE A 124 1.01 14.72 -6.16
N LYS A 125 2.23 14.60 -6.70
CA LYS A 125 2.98 15.75 -7.21
C LYS A 125 2.31 16.43 -8.40
N LYS A 126 1.78 15.65 -9.35
CA LYS A 126 1.23 16.17 -10.62
C LYS A 126 -0.23 16.62 -10.53
N ARG A 127 -1.07 15.87 -9.82
CA ARG A 127 -2.53 16.08 -9.75
C ARG A 127 -3.02 16.43 -8.34
N GLY A 128 -2.28 16.06 -7.31
CA GLY A 128 -2.76 16.06 -5.93
C GLY A 128 -3.34 14.69 -5.53
N PHE A 129 -3.70 14.55 -4.26
CA PHE A 129 -4.19 13.29 -3.72
C PHE A 129 -5.51 12.88 -4.39
N PRO A 130 -5.63 11.64 -4.90
CA PRO A 130 -6.74 11.22 -5.76
C PRO A 130 -7.99 10.83 -4.97
N SER A 131 -8.49 11.73 -4.12
CA SER A 131 -9.72 11.53 -3.32
C SER A 131 -11.01 11.72 -4.11
N ASP A 132 -10.93 12.26 -5.33
CA ASP A 132 -12.08 12.57 -6.18
C ASP A 132 -12.50 11.40 -7.09
N LEU A 133 -11.96 10.20 -6.84
CA LEU A 133 -12.20 8.97 -7.58
C LEU A 133 -13.33 8.13 -6.95
N THR A 134 -14.50 8.73 -6.84
CA THR A 134 -15.67 8.16 -6.11
C THR A 134 -16.27 6.92 -6.75
N ASN A 135 -15.99 6.65 -8.03
CA ASN A 135 -16.47 5.46 -8.75
C ASN A 135 -15.50 4.27 -8.67
N CYS A 136 -14.32 4.46 -8.08
CA CYS A 136 -13.40 3.37 -7.77
C CYS A 136 -13.85 2.72 -6.47
N VAL A 137 -13.76 1.39 -6.39
CA VAL A 137 -14.30 0.61 -5.26
C VAL A 137 -13.47 0.83 -3.99
N GLY A 138 -13.54 1.99 -3.32
CA GLY A 138 -13.01 2.17 -1.96
C GLY A 138 -12.13 3.41 -1.77
N PRO A 139 -12.49 4.33 -0.86
CA PRO A 139 -11.73 5.57 -0.61
C PRO A 139 -10.37 5.37 0.07
N GLN A 140 -10.03 4.15 0.49
CA GLN A 140 -8.83 3.90 1.30
C GLN A 140 -7.59 3.49 0.49
N PHE A 141 -7.71 3.25 -0.82
CA PHE A 141 -6.61 2.67 -1.60
C PHE A 141 -5.30 3.48 -1.57
N PRO A 142 -5.30 4.79 -1.88
CA PRO A 142 -4.03 5.51 -1.95
C PRO A 142 -3.36 5.64 -0.57
N ALA A 143 -4.16 5.82 0.48
CA ALA A 143 -3.63 5.91 1.84
C ALA A 143 -3.11 4.56 2.36
N MET A 144 -3.79 3.45 2.02
CA MET A 144 -3.35 2.10 2.39
C MET A 144 -2.02 1.73 1.74
N THR A 145 -1.87 2.03 0.44
CA THR A 145 -0.61 1.82 -0.26
C THR A 145 0.52 2.68 0.32
N LEU A 146 0.28 3.98 0.59
CA LEU A 146 1.29 4.83 1.24
C LEU A 146 1.62 4.40 2.68
N ARG A 147 0.69 3.73 3.38
CA ARG A 147 0.95 3.14 4.69
C ARG A 147 1.92 1.95 4.61
N HIS A 148 2.18 1.39 3.45
CA HIS A 148 3.19 0.34 3.27
C HIS A 148 4.46 0.86 2.59
N ALA A 149 4.59 2.19 2.44
CA ALA A 149 5.74 2.80 1.80
C ALA A 149 7.05 2.45 2.53
N PRO A 150 8.11 2.05 1.80
CA PRO A 150 9.44 1.85 2.37
C PRO A 150 10.00 3.13 3.01
N GLU A 151 10.82 2.96 4.05
CA GLU A 151 11.42 4.06 4.83
C GLU A 151 12.13 5.11 3.97
N GLN A 152 12.76 4.69 2.87
CA GLN A 152 13.45 5.59 1.95
C GLN A 152 12.58 6.68 1.32
N TYR A 153 11.25 6.57 1.40
CA TYR A 153 10.31 7.57 0.88
C TYR A 153 9.65 8.41 1.98
N TRP A 154 9.88 8.14 3.26
CA TRP A 154 9.13 8.79 4.35
C TRP A 154 9.34 10.31 4.41
N GLU A 155 10.58 10.77 4.23
CA GLU A 155 10.93 12.20 4.18
C GLU A 155 10.21 12.93 3.03
N GLU A 156 9.94 12.23 1.93
CA GLU A 156 9.23 12.78 0.78
C GLU A 156 7.70 12.73 0.96
N ILE A 157 7.19 11.65 1.56
CA ILE A 157 5.75 11.43 1.76
C ILE A 157 5.18 12.43 2.76
N GLU A 158 5.85 12.68 3.89
CA GLU A 158 5.34 13.54 4.95
C GLU A 158 4.89 14.94 4.47
N PRO A 159 5.73 15.73 3.77
CA PRO A 159 5.31 17.05 3.28
C PRO A 159 4.22 16.95 2.22
N LEU A 160 4.21 15.90 1.39
CA LEU A 160 3.16 15.68 0.38
C LEU A 160 1.80 15.45 1.05
N ILE A 161 1.67 14.46 1.94
CA ILE A 161 0.37 14.17 2.58
C ILE A 161 -0.09 15.33 3.48
N THR A 162 0.84 16.06 4.08
CA THR A 162 0.53 17.24 4.91
C THR A 162 -0.06 18.37 4.07
N LYS A 163 0.51 18.63 2.88
CA LYS A 163 -0.02 19.60 1.91
C LYS A 163 -1.42 19.21 1.45
N GLU A 164 -1.63 17.93 1.14
CA GLU A 164 -2.91 17.42 0.63
C GLU A 164 -4.02 17.43 1.70
N TYR A 165 -3.68 17.09 2.95
CA TYR A 165 -4.58 17.22 4.10
C TYR A 165 -4.98 18.69 4.35
N LYS A 166 -4.01 19.61 4.35
CA LYS A 166 -4.28 21.07 4.49
C LYS A 166 -5.14 21.62 3.36
N ALA A 167 -5.00 21.08 2.16
CA ALA A 167 -5.81 21.45 1.00
C ALA A 167 -7.20 20.79 0.98
N GLY A 168 -7.53 19.95 1.96
CA GLY A 168 -8.81 19.24 2.05
C GLY A 168 -8.96 18.13 1.01
N ARG A 169 -7.88 17.70 0.37
CA ARG A 169 -7.87 16.59 -0.62
C ARG A 169 -7.58 15.23 0.01
N MET A 170 -7.24 15.18 1.29
CA MET A 170 -7.04 13.95 2.07
C MET A 170 -7.83 14.09 3.37
N ASP A 171 -8.58 13.07 3.76
CA ASP A 171 -9.34 13.11 5.02
C ASP A 171 -8.46 12.80 6.24
N GLU A 172 -8.99 13.06 7.44
CA GLU A 172 -8.25 12.89 8.69
C GLU A 172 -7.84 11.42 8.95
N GLY A 173 -8.69 10.46 8.58
CA GLY A 173 -8.42 9.04 8.75
C GLY A 173 -7.27 8.57 7.85
N GLN A 174 -7.33 8.95 6.57
CA GLN A 174 -6.26 8.72 5.61
C GLN A 174 -4.95 9.35 6.07
N PHE A 175 -4.97 10.63 6.45
CA PHE A 175 -3.77 11.34 6.88
C PHE A 175 -3.15 10.70 8.13
N LYS A 176 -3.97 10.37 9.14
CA LYS A 176 -3.51 9.66 10.34
C LYS A 176 -2.88 8.31 10.02
N MET A 177 -3.51 7.55 9.12
CA MET A 177 -3.04 6.22 8.75
C MET A 177 -1.61 6.26 8.19
N VAL A 178 -1.36 7.14 7.24
CA VAL A 178 -0.03 7.29 6.63
C VAL A 178 0.96 7.90 7.62
N LEU A 179 0.58 9.00 8.29
CA LEU A 179 1.47 9.71 9.21
C LEU A 179 1.88 8.85 10.41
N ASN A 180 0.97 8.02 10.94
CA ASN A 180 1.30 7.04 11.98
C ASN A 180 2.33 6.04 11.49
N HIS A 181 2.17 5.50 10.29
CA HIS A 181 3.13 4.52 9.79
C HIS A 181 4.54 5.12 9.62
N ILE A 182 4.66 6.26 8.94
CA ILE A 182 5.97 6.88 8.65
C ILE A 182 6.66 7.46 9.89
N ASN A 183 5.93 7.61 11.00
CA ASN A 183 6.48 7.98 12.32
C ASN A 183 6.62 6.78 13.26
N GLY A 184 6.85 5.58 12.73
CA GLY A 184 7.13 4.40 13.57
C GLY A 184 5.93 3.87 14.38
N ARG A 185 4.71 4.17 13.93
CA ARG A 185 3.44 3.78 14.55
C ARG A 185 3.17 4.39 15.93
N GLU A 186 3.71 5.57 16.20
CA GLU A 186 3.43 6.32 17.42
C GLU A 186 1.94 6.70 17.54
N ASP A 187 1.35 6.47 18.72
CA ASP A 187 0.03 6.99 19.04
C ASP A 187 0.09 8.52 19.16
N PHE A 188 -0.70 9.22 18.35
CA PHE A 188 -0.82 10.67 18.45
C PHE A 188 -2.24 11.19 18.31
N LYS A 189 -2.50 12.31 19.00
CA LYS A 189 -3.67 13.14 18.75
C LYS A 189 -3.30 14.18 17.70
N LEU A 190 -4.08 14.26 16.62
CA LEU A 190 -3.97 15.38 15.68
C LEU A 190 -4.50 16.65 16.36
N THR A 191 -3.60 17.60 16.60
CA THR A 191 -3.96 18.96 17.01
C THR A 191 -3.61 19.92 15.88
N LYS A 192 -4.31 21.06 15.80
CA LYS A 192 -3.99 22.13 14.83
C LYS A 192 -2.53 22.58 14.95
N GLU A 193 -2.00 22.62 16.16
CA GLU A 193 -0.60 22.96 16.43
C GLU A 193 0.36 21.94 15.82
N LYS A 194 0.11 20.63 15.99
CA LYS A 194 0.96 19.57 15.43
C LYS A 194 0.96 19.63 13.90
N VAL A 195 -0.21 19.79 13.28
CA VAL A 195 -0.34 19.92 11.81
C VAL A 195 0.40 21.15 11.27
N ASN A 196 0.41 22.26 12.02
CA ASN A 196 1.11 23.48 11.61
C ASN A 196 2.65 23.35 11.75
N LYS A 197 3.14 22.58 12.73
CA LYS A 197 4.59 22.33 12.91
C LYS A 197 5.21 21.46 11.82
N LEU A 198 4.44 20.54 11.22
CA LEU A 198 4.88 19.67 10.11
C LEU A 198 5.22 20.41 8.80
N SER A 199 5.02 21.73 8.73
CA SER A 199 5.31 22.57 7.53
C SER A 199 6.38 23.63 7.76
N SER A 200 7.05 23.61 8.91
CA SER A 200 8.07 24.61 9.28
C SER A 200 9.50 24.05 9.21
N GLN A 201 9.66 22.85 8.66
CA GLN A 201 10.92 22.18 8.34
C GLN A 201 10.98 21.99 6.82
#